data_AF-A0A0G2H311-F1
#
_entry.id   AF-A0A0G2H311-F1
#
_cell.length_a   1.000
_cell.length_b   1.000
_cell.length_c   1.000
_cell.angle_alpha   90.00
_cell.angle_beta   90.00
_cell.angle_gamma   90.00
#
_symmetry.space_group_name_H-M   'P 1'
#
loop_
_entity.id
_entity.type
_entity.pdbx_description
1 polymer ?
#
loop_
_entity_poly.entity_id
_entity_poly.type
_entity_poly.pdbx_seq_one_letter_code
_entity_poly.pdbx_strand_id
1 'polypeptide(L)'
;MWFASQSAQHSPAPSPSPVRSYSPAPNRRPYLAPLPQRPGVNPRSSSLSLLSPTSSSSSLPTQARLPNGSGLRVQINSSPPADVPDPQKVLEELLGGPPKRQNPEQNDESARAAVERPPEITEDVDFGGLSLTAFATVECESPRRPADLQAHSAESVEEYAQASDKLEDLHRSVTACDEVLKSVETYLTGFQADLGSVSAEIETLQNRSLSLTTKLENRKVVEKLLGPAVEENSISPAVVRRIAEGPVDEGFSKALQELEKRSKAVNAKSNDDSKVKALNDLKPLLVDLTNKAVERVRDYIVAQIKALRSPSINAQVIQQQGFLKFKDLYAFLSRHQKKLADELCQAYVNTMRWYYLNHFTRYHQALQKLKLHVIDQHDAMGSEGQRRGAMLSTPHDAFSIGRRLDLLRGSNHNALTLHVLEEDKTTHYLELSFHTFNLAIVDNAAFEYTFLTTYFSSSQSYHAIGRTFAQIFEPTFALGQALTKSLIDTTMDALGILLCVRLNQHFAFEMQRRKVPAAEGYINGTNMLLWPRFQQIMDTHCNV
;
A
#
# COMPACT_ATOMS: atom_id res chain seq x y z
N MET A 1 11.46 -31.87 -20.34
CA MET A 1 11.15 -31.85 -21.79
C MET A 1 11.17 -33.25 -22.43
N TRP A 2 12.11 -34.12 -22.05
CA TRP A 2 12.39 -35.40 -22.73
C TRP A 2 11.37 -36.54 -22.56
N PHE A 3 10.46 -36.42 -21.60
CA PHE A 3 9.52 -37.48 -21.22
C PHE A 3 8.04 -37.16 -21.52
N ALA A 4 7.74 -35.97 -22.06
CA ALA A 4 6.37 -35.57 -22.37
C ALA A 4 6.02 -35.95 -23.81
N SER A 5 4.95 -36.72 -24.00
CA SER A 5 4.31 -36.91 -25.30
C SER A 5 3.67 -35.59 -25.74
N GLN A 6 4.37 -34.78 -26.52
CA GLN A 6 3.77 -33.64 -27.20
C GLN A 6 3.55 -34.00 -28.67
N SER A 7 2.32 -34.40 -28.96
CA SER A 7 1.72 -34.29 -30.28
C SER A 7 1.55 -32.81 -30.63
N ALA A 8 2.56 -32.21 -31.26
CA ALA A 8 2.42 -30.92 -31.92
C ALA A 8 3.43 -30.85 -33.08
N GLN A 9 2.92 -31.03 -34.30
CA GLN A 9 3.66 -30.85 -35.54
C GLN A 9 4.15 -29.39 -35.62
N HIS A 10 5.46 -29.19 -35.70
CA HIS A 10 6.06 -27.93 -36.16
C HIS A 10 6.41 -28.08 -37.64
N SER A 11 5.64 -27.44 -38.52
CA SER A 11 6.05 -27.14 -39.90
C SER A 11 6.59 -25.70 -39.96
N PRO A 12 7.63 -25.43 -40.76
CA PRO A 12 8.25 -24.11 -40.83
C PRO A 12 7.46 -23.15 -41.75
N ALA A 13 7.54 -21.86 -41.44
CA ALA A 13 6.88 -20.76 -42.13
C ALA A 13 7.40 -20.51 -43.56
N PRO A 14 6.58 -19.88 -44.42
CA PRO A 14 7.07 -19.00 -45.47
C PRO A 14 6.62 -17.53 -45.31
N SER A 15 7.38 -16.67 -45.99
CA SER A 15 7.46 -15.21 -46.00
C SER A 15 6.27 -14.46 -46.68
N PRO A 16 6.21 -13.10 -46.62
CA PRO A 16 4.95 -12.35 -46.70
C PRO A 16 4.66 -11.60 -48.03
N SER A 17 3.39 -11.18 -48.14
CA SER A 17 2.76 -10.06 -48.91
C SER A 17 2.15 -10.36 -50.30
N PRO A 18 1.21 -9.54 -50.88
CA PRO A 18 0.41 -8.41 -50.33
C PRO A 18 -1.13 -8.39 -50.67
N VAL A 19 -1.86 -7.57 -49.90
CA VAL A 19 -3.08 -6.74 -50.15
C VAL A 19 -4.02 -7.04 -51.36
N ARG A 20 -5.30 -7.36 -51.09
CA ARG A 20 -6.48 -6.61 -51.61
C ARG A 20 -7.81 -6.96 -50.95
N SER A 21 -8.58 -5.90 -50.76
CA SER A 21 -9.96 -5.77 -50.26
C SER A 21 -10.99 -6.47 -51.14
N TYR A 22 -12.10 -6.97 -50.56
CA TYR A 22 -13.48 -6.76 -51.00
C TYR A 22 -14.47 -7.46 -50.03
N SER A 23 -15.40 -6.69 -49.46
CA SER A 23 -16.70 -7.16 -48.96
C SER A 23 -17.74 -6.97 -50.07
N PRO A 24 -18.88 -7.69 -50.08
CA PRO A 24 -20.07 -7.16 -49.40
C PRO A 24 -20.96 -8.21 -48.69
N ALA A 25 -21.81 -7.69 -47.81
CA ALA A 25 -22.81 -8.29 -46.92
C ALA A 25 -24.00 -8.97 -47.68
N PRO A 26 -25.17 -9.36 -47.09
CA PRO A 26 -25.65 -9.22 -45.70
C PRO A 26 -26.43 -10.44 -45.13
N ASN A 27 -26.58 -10.54 -43.80
CA ASN A 27 -27.85 -11.01 -43.23
C ASN A 27 -28.07 -10.66 -41.73
N ARG A 28 -29.09 -9.83 -41.54
CA ARG A 28 -30.15 -9.80 -40.49
C ARG A 28 -29.79 -9.88 -39.00
N ARG A 29 -30.06 -8.73 -38.35
CA ARG A 29 -30.36 -8.52 -36.93
C ARG A 29 -31.60 -9.31 -36.47
N PRO A 30 -31.86 -9.35 -35.16
CA PRO A 30 -33.00 -8.55 -34.69
C PRO A 30 -32.63 -7.51 -33.64
N TYR A 31 -33.27 -6.36 -33.81
CA TYR A 31 -33.35 -5.23 -32.89
C TYR A 31 -34.02 -5.64 -31.57
N LEU A 32 -33.49 -5.15 -30.46
CA LEU A 32 -34.31 -4.68 -29.33
C LEU A 32 -33.68 -3.39 -28.80
N ALA A 33 -34.41 -2.29 -28.99
CA ALA A 33 -34.10 -0.97 -28.45
C ALA A 33 -34.56 -0.87 -26.97
N PRO A 34 -34.00 0.08 -26.19
CA PRO A 34 -34.20 0.17 -24.75
C PRO A 34 -35.36 1.11 -24.38
N LEU A 35 -35.97 0.92 -23.19
CA LEU A 35 -36.71 1.88 -22.32
C LEU A 35 -37.75 1.10 -21.47
N PRO A 36 -38.29 1.61 -20.33
CA PRO A 36 -37.88 2.72 -19.47
C PRO A 36 -37.74 2.31 -17.98
N GLN A 37 -37.14 3.19 -17.16
CA GLN A 37 -37.14 3.10 -15.70
C GLN A 37 -38.57 3.23 -15.13
N ARG A 38 -38.91 2.39 -14.13
CA ARG A 38 -39.90 2.76 -13.08
C ARG A 38 -39.47 2.19 -11.72
N PRO A 39 -39.61 2.94 -10.61
CA PRO A 39 -38.98 2.64 -9.32
C PRO A 39 -39.92 1.94 -8.34
N GLY A 40 -39.38 1.07 -7.49
CA GLY A 40 -40.14 0.27 -6.52
C GLY A 40 -39.45 0.11 -5.16
N VAL A 41 -39.80 1.02 -4.25
CA VAL A 41 -40.08 0.84 -2.80
C VAL A 41 -39.04 0.17 -1.87
N ASN A 42 -38.41 1.01 -1.05
CA ASN A 42 -37.91 0.69 0.30
C ASN A 42 -39.06 0.67 1.32
N PRO A 43 -39.03 -0.17 2.36
CA PRO A 43 -39.90 0.01 3.53
C PRO A 43 -39.34 1.07 4.50
N ARG A 44 -40.21 2.05 4.81
CA ARG A 44 -40.45 2.81 6.08
C ARG A 44 -39.47 2.59 7.24
N SER A 45 -39.15 3.53 8.13
CA SER A 45 -39.51 4.92 8.48
C SER A 45 -38.59 5.20 9.70
N SER A 46 -37.98 6.35 9.95
CA SER A 46 -38.51 7.70 10.26
C SER A 46 -37.27 8.62 10.41
N SER A 47 -37.21 9.93 10.25
CA SER A 47 -38.07 11.01 9.75
C SER A 47 -37.32 12.30 10.12
N LEU A 48 -37.08 13.21 9.18
CA LEU A 48 -37.25 14.68 9.30
C LEU A 48 -36.53 15.38 8.15
N SER A 49 -37.32 16.11 7.36
CA SER A 49 -36.96 16.79 6.12
C SER A 49 -37.15 18.29 6.32
N LEU A 50 -36.29 19.14 5.76
CA LEU A 50 -36.72 20.46 5.27
C LEU A 50 -35.94 20.84 4.00
N LEU A 51 -36.77 21.09 2.98
CA LEU A 51 -36.59 21.43 1.58
C LEU A 51 -35.64 22.62 1.28
N SER A 52 -34.99 22.54 0.13
CA SER A 52 -34.55 23.70 -0.67
C SER A 52 -35.03 23.54 -2.11
N PRO A 53 -35.64 24.57 -2.74
CA PRO A 53 -35.89 24.58 -4.17
C PRO A 53 -35.02 25.63 -4.85
N THR A 54 -34.12 25.23 -5.74
CA THR A 54 -33.64 26.14 -6.78
C THR A 54 -33.26 25.36 -8.04
N SER A 55 -34.04 25.59 -9.09
CA SER A 55 -33.55 25.56 -10.46
C SER A 55 -34.01 26.84 -11.14
N SER A 56 -33.08 27.72 -11.46
CA SER A 56 -33.12 28.63 -12.61
C SER A 56 -31.74 29.25 -12.83
N SER A 57 -31.46 29.43 -14.11
CA SER A 57 -30.21 29.70 -14.79
C SER A 57 -29.69 31.14 -14.67
N SER A 58 -28.41 31.31 -14.32
CA SER A 58 -27.56 32.36 -14.88
C SER A 58 -26.08 32.08 -14.57
N SER A 59 -25.29 31.97 -15.62
CA SER A 59 -23.84 31.75 -15.62
C SER A 59 -23.04 32.98 -15.22
N LEU A 60 -22.06 32.83 -14.31
CA LEU A 60 -20.92 33.76 -14.15
C LEU A 60 -19.61 32.96 -14.04
N PRO A 61 -18.48 33.51 -14.53
CA PRO A 61 -17.37 32.72 -15.05
C PRO A 61 -16.35 32.30 -13.99
N THR A 62 -15.63 31.24 -14.32
CA THR A 62 -14.40 30.77 -13.66
C THR A 62 -13.33 31.87 -13.62
N GLN A 63 -12.86 32.23 -12.42
CA GLN A 63 -11.51 32.75 -12.22
C GLN A 63 -10.80 32.08 -11.05
N ALA A 64 -9.65 31.49 -11.43
CA ALA A 64 -8.37 31.38 -10.75
C ALA A 64 -8.30 31.26 -9.22
N ARG A 65 -7.75 30.12 -8.79
CA ARG A 65 -7.02 29.98 -7.51
C ARG A 65 -6.00 31.11 -7.35
N LEU A 66 -6.07 31.83 -6.24
CA LEU A 66 -4.95 32.52 -5.60
C LEU A 66 -4.99 32.28 -4.08
N PRO A 67 -3.82 32.32 -3.42
CA PRO A 67 -3.57 31.61 -2.16
C PRO A 67 -4.03 32.36 -0.92
N ASN A 68 -4.27 31.60 0.15
CA ASN A 68 -4.44 32.08 1.52
C ASN A 68 -3.28 32.99 1.93
N GLY A 69 -3.60 34.26 2.19
CA GLY A 69 -2.68 35.25 2.74
C GLY A 69 -3.44 36.50 3.17
N SER A 70 -3.32 36.83 4.45
CA SER A 70 -3.98 37.92 5.17
C SER A 70 -3.77 39.31 4.53
N GLY A 71 -4.86 39.94 4.06
CA GLY A 71 -4.89 41.34 3.61
C GLY A 71 -5.54 42.34 4.58
N LEU A 72 -6.03 41.89 5.74
CA LEU A 72 -6.87 42.74 6.61
C LEU A 72 -6.09 43.72 7.51
N ARG A 73 -4.76 43.56 7.65
CA ARG A 73 -3.94 44.44 8.49
C ARG A 73 -3.31 45.63 7.76
N VAL A 74 -3.42 45.69 6.42
CA VAL A 74 -2.81 46.77 5.63
C VAL A 74 -3.83 47.85 5.22
N GLN A 75 -5.14 47.59 5.30
CA GLN A 75 -6.19 48.59 5.01
C GLN A 75 -6.55 49.51 6.20
N ILE A 76 -6.11 49.19 7.42
CA ILE A 76 -6.39 50.04 8.60
C ILE A 76 -5.35 51.16 8.76
N ASN A 77 -4.17 51.01 8.14
CA ASN A 77 -3.06 51.98 8.23
C ASN A 77 -2.82 52.77 6.93
N SER A 78 -3.70 52.70 5.93
CA SER A 78 -3.60 53.55 4.74
C SER A 78 -4.25 54.91 5.01
N SER A 79 -3.48 55.99 4.84
CA SER A 79 -3.97 57.36 4.82
C SER A 79 -5.10 57.53 3.79
N PRO A 80 -6.12 58.37 4.05
CA PRO A 80 -7.20 58.60 3.10
C PRO A 80 -6.68 59.30 1.81
N PRO A 81 -7.38 59.14 0.67
CA PRO A 81 -7.02 59.79 -0.59
C PRO A 81 -6.99 61.32 -0.46
N ALA A 82 -6.10 61.98 -1.21
CA ALA A 82 -5.71 63.40 -1.07
C ALA A 82 -6.82 64.45 -1.35
N ASP A 83 -8.07 64.05 -1.58
CA ASP A 83 -9.16 64.94 -2.03
C ASP A 83 -10.34 65.02 -1.03
N VAL A 84 -10.12 64.60 0.22
CA VAL A 84 -11.11 64.69 1.31
C VAL A 84 -10.54 65.53 2.46
N PRO A 85 -11.14 66.67 2.84
CA PRO A 85 -10.71 67.45 3.99
C PRO A 85 -10.83 66.65 5.30
N ASP A 86 -9.85 66.79 6.19
CA ASP A 86 -9.78 66.08 7.47
C ASP A 86 -11.08 66.27 8.29
N PRO A 87 -11.74 65.18 8.72
CA PRO A 87 -13.05 65.26 9.40
C PRO A 87 -12.98 66.00 10.74
N GLN A 88 -11.81 66.04 11.38
CA GLN A 88 -11.58 66.79 12.62
C GLN A 88 -11.52 68.30 12.40
N LYS A 89 -10.98 68.77 11.26
CA LYS A 89 -10.93 70.20 10.93
C LYS A 89 -12.30 70.75 10.55
N VAL A 90 -13.12 69.95 9.87
CA VAL A 90 -14.51 70.29 9.56
C VAL A 90 -15.35 70.40 10.85
N LEU A 91 -15.10 69.53 11.82
CA LEU A 91 -15.72 69.60 13.14
C LEU A 91 -15.22 70.80 13.96
N GLU A 92 -13.93 71.13 13.93
CA GLU A 92 -13.38 72.34 14.58
C GLU A 92 -13.91 73.65 13.97
N GLU A 93 -14.16 73.67 12.66
CA GLU A 93 -14.75 74.81 11.94
C GLU A 93 -16.25 74.98 12.24
N LEU A 94 -16.98 73.88 12.41
CA LEU A 94 -18.40 73.87 12.79
C LEU A 94 -18.66 74.18 14.28
N LEU A 95 -17.72 73.85 15.18
CA LEU A 95 -17.88 74.02 16.63
C LEU A 95 -17.33 75.32 17.22
N GLY A 96 -16.71 76.21 16.42
CA GLY A 96 -16.24 77.53 16.89
C GLY A 96 -15.28 77.43 18.08
N GLY A 97 -14.00 77.20 17.80
CA GLY A 97 -13.00 76.79 18.81
C GLY A 97 -12.88 77.66 20.09
N PRO A 98 -12.52 77.06 21.24
CA PRO A 98 -12.27 77.74 22.51
C PRO A 98 -10.86 78.35 22.60
N PRO A 99 -10.62 79.36 23.47
CA PRO A 99 -9.35 80.06 23.53
C PRO A 99 -8.22 79.23 24.15
N LYS A 100 -7.05 79.30 23.51
CA LYS A 100 -5.76 78.72 23.88
C LYS A 100 -5.35 78.99 25.34
N ARG A 101 -4.96 77.94 26.08
CA ARG A 101 -4.06 78.06 27.24
C ARG A 101 -2.93 77.02 27.15
N GLN A 102 -1.71 77.51 27.32
CA GLN A 102 -0.48 76.73 27.45
C GLN A 102 -0.37 76.18 28.89
N ASN A 103 0.06 74.92 28.97
CA ASN A 103 0.42 74.15 30.19
C ASN A 103 1.75 74.67 30.80
N PRO A 104 2.05 74.47 32.11
CA PRO A 104 2.24 73.14 32.70
C PRO A 104 1.76 72.89 34.16
N GLU A 105 1.37 71.63 34.36
CA GLU A 105 1.57 70.70 35.51
C GLU A 105 2.00 71.31 36.86
N GLN A 106 1.15 71.30 37.90
CA GLN A 106 0.74 70.19 38.82
C GLN A 106 1.33 70.44 40.22
N ASN A 107 0.57 71.11 41.09
CA ASN A 107 0.18 70.62 42.42
C ASN A 107 -0.45 71.73 43.28
N ASP A 108 -1.45 71.27 44.03
CA ASP A 108 -2.00 71.80 45.27
C ASP A 108 -2.84 73.09 45.31
N GLU A 109 -4.03 72.86 45.88
CA GLU A 109 -4.83 73.71 46.74
C GLU A 109 -5.47 75.00 46.18
N SER A 110 -6.76 75.12 46.55
CA SER A 110 -7.49 76.38 46.71
C SER A 110 -7.97 77.09 45.44
N ALA A 111 -9.25 76.88 45.11
CA ALA A 111 -10.24 77.98 44.97
C ALA A 111 -11.56 77.43 44.41
N ARG A 112 -12.41 76.91 45.29
CA ARG A 112 -13.86 77.02 45.09
C ARG A 112 -14.19 78.50 45.17
N ALA A 113 -14.53 79.11 44.04
CA ALA A 113 -15.07 80.46 44.00
C ALA A 113 -16.38 80.48 44.78
N ALA A 114 -16.33 81.17 45.91
CA ALA A 114 -17.39 81.36 46.86
C ALA A 114 -18.55 82.14 46.22
N VAL A 115 -19.76 81.62 46.40
CA VAL A 115 -20.97 82.42 46.38
C VAL A 115 -20.98 83.20 47.70
N GLU A 116 -20.79 84.51 47.62
CA GLU A 116 -20.70 85.41 48.78
C GLU A 116 -22.01 85.45 49.57
N ARG A 117 -21.90 85.19 50.87
CA ARG A 117 -22.97 85.32 51.87
C ARG A 117 -22.89 86.76 52.41
N PRO A 118 -23.99 87.55 52.45
CA PRO A 118 -23.94 88.93 52.94
C PRO A 118 -23.50 88.97 54.42
N PRO A 119 -22.57 89.87 54.79
CA PRO A 119 -21.91 89.87 56.09
C PRO A 119 -22.59 90.86 57.06
N GLU A 120 -23.84 90.62 57.46
CA GLU A 120 -24.43 91.22 58.68
C GLU A 120 -25.83 90.64 58.91
N ILE A 121 -25.98 89.89 60.00
CA ILE A 121 -27.28 89.54 60.57
C ILE A 121 -27.49 90.59 61.66
N THR A 122 -28.38 91.56 61.45
CA THR A 122 -28.81 92.45 62.52
C THR A 122 -29.68 91.63 63.48
N GLU A 123 -29.10 91.25 64.62
CA GLU A 123 -29.73 90.43 65.67
C GLU A 123 -30.68 91.22 66.59
N ASP A 124 -30.96 92.51 66.32
CA ASP A 124 -31.88 93.34 67.12
C ASP A 124 -32.92 94.04 66.23
N VAL A 125 -34.16 93.54 66.27
CA VAL A 125 -35.35 94.30 65.85
C VAL A 125 -35.96 94.90 67.11
N ASP A 126 -35.99 96.23 67.21
CA ASP A 126 -36.55 96.94 68.36
C ASP A 126 -38.08 96.85 68.35
N PHE A 127 -38.65 95.98 69.19
CA PHE A 127 -40.09 95.81 69.38
C PHE A 127 -40.67 96.73 70.47
N GLY A 128 -39.98 97.83 70.83
CA GLY A 128 -40.53 98.84 71.75
C GLY A 128 -40.96 98.25 73.11
N GLY A 129 -40.28 97.20 73.57
CA GLY A 129 -40.57 96.53 74.84
C GLY A 129 -41.82 95.64 74.87
N LEU A 130 -42.37 95.22 73.72
CA LEU A 130 -43.53 94.32 73.64
C LEU A 130 -43.21 93.00 72.92
N SER A 131 -43.88 91.92 73.31
CA SER A 131 -43.66 90.59 72.71
C SER A 131 -44.35 90.46 71.34
N LEU A 132 -43.73 89.68 70.44
CA LEU A 132 -44.15 89.45 69.04
C LEU A 132 -45.61 88.99 68.87
N THR A 133 -46.18 88.30 69.85
CA THR A 133 -47.60 87.90 69.84
C THR A 133 -48.54 89.01 70.29
N ALA A 134 -48.08 89.97 71.09
CA ALA A 134 -48.87 91.12 71.54
C ALA A 134 -48.93 92.23 70.48
N PHE A 135 -47.93 92.33 69.60
CA PHE A 135 -47.92 93.27 68.46
C PHE A 135 -48.83 92.82 67.31
N ALA A 136 -49.08 91.51 67.16
CA ALA A 136 -50.00 90.97 66.15
C ALA A 136 -51.49 91.01 66.58
N THR A 137 -51.78 91.29 67.86
CA THR A 137 -53.15 91.30 68.42
C THR A 137 -53.67 92.68 68.79
N VAL A 138 -52.89 93.74 68.56
CA VAL A 138 -53.23 95.15 68.78
C VAL A 138 -53.01 95.82 67.43
N GLU A 139 -54.03 96.17 66.65
CA GLU A 139 -55.07 97.12 66.99
C GLU A 139 -56.45 96.71 66.46
N CYS A 140 -57.42 96.62 67.37
CA CYS A 140 -58.74 97.14 67.10
C CYS A 140 -58.79 98.51 67.77
N GLU A 141 -58.58 99.58 67.01
CA GLU A 141 -59.18 100.89 67.29
C GLU A 141 -59.26 101.71 66.00
N SER A 142 -60.40 101.59 65.33
CA SER A 142 -60.83 102.43 64.20
C SER A 142 -61.00 103.90 64.67
N PRO A 143 -60.90 104.95 63.80
CA PRO A 143 -61.85 105.07 62.69
C PRO A 143 -61.43 105.87 61.42
N ARG A 144 -62.01 105.45 60.28
CA ARG A 144 -62.39 106.16 59.02
C ARG A 144 -61.62 105.80 57.72
N ARG A 145 -62.40 105.22 56.78
CA ARG A 145 -62.19 104.83 55.35
C ARG A 145 -61.74 105.99 54.42
N PRO A 146 -61.15 105.74 53.21
CA PRO A 146 -61.79 105.15 51.98
C PRO A 146 -60.90 104.09 51.25
N ALA A 147 -61.32 103.05 50.49
CA ALA A 147 -62.28 102.80 49.39
C ALA A 147 -61.71 102.65 47.94
N ASP A 148 -60.38 102.58 47.72
CA ASP A 148 -59.79 102.53 46.34
C ASP A 148 -58.97 101.27 45.95
N LEU A 149 -58.89 100.21 46.78
CA LEU A 149 -57.98 99.08 46.51
C LEU A 149 -58.51 97.97 45.56
N GLN A 150 -59.73 98.07 45.04
CA GLN A 150 -60.34 96.98 44.26
C GLN A 150 -60.15 97.09 42.73
N ALA A 151 -59.62 98.21 42.22
CA ALA A 151 -59.42 98.40 40.78
C ALA A 151 -58.09 97.82 40.26
N HIS A 152 -57.01 97.88 41.05
CA HIS A 152 -55.68 97.46 40.58
C HIS A 152 -55.42 95.95 40.66
N SER A 153 -56.21 95.18 41.42
CA SER A 153 -56.02 93.72 41.48
C SER A 153 -56.50 93.00 40.22
N ALA A 154 -57.34 93.62 39.40
CA ALA A 154 -57.90 92.98 38.21
C ALA A 154 -56.91 92.95 37.03
N GLU A 155 -56.21 94.06 36.76
CA GLU A 155 -55.23 94.14 35.65
C GLU A 155 -53.98 93.28 35.89
N SER A 156 -53.46 93.22 37.13
CA SER A 156 -52.28 92.40 37.44
C SER A 156 -52.56 90.90 37.34
N VAL A 157 -53.80 90.45 37.58
CA VAL A 157 -54.19 89.04 37.44
C VAL A 157 -54.22 88.62 35.97
N GLU A 158 -54.60 89.51 35.05
CA GLU A 158 -54.60 89.24 33.61
C GLU A 158 -53.18 89.17 33.02
N GLU A 159 -52.25 90.02 33.46
CA GLU A 159 -50.83 89.94 33.05
C GLU A 159 -50.14 88.68 33.61
N TYR A 160 -50.44 88.30 34.86
CA TYR A 160 -49.96 87.03 35.42
C TYR A 160 -50.59 85.82 34.74
N ALA A 161 -51.85 85.89 34.30
CA ALA A 161 -52.48 84.83 33.51
C ALA A 161 -51.80 84.68 32.14
N GLN A 162 -51.53 85.78 31.43
CA GLN A 162 -50.82 85.73 30.15
C GLN A 162 -49.34 85.31 30.28
N ALA A 163 -48.67 85.68 31.38
CA ALA A 163 -47.32 85.21 31.68
C ALA A 163 -47.31 83.73 32.12
N SER A 164 -48.35 83.28 32.82
CA SER A 164 -48.57 81.87 33.17
C SER A 164 -48.73 81.01 31.92
N ASP A 165 -49.48 81.47 30.91
CA ASP A 165 -49.65 80.72 29.66
C ASP A 165 -48.31 80.52 28.92
N LYS A 166 -47.47 81.57 28.85
CA LYS A 166 -46.13 81.48 28.23
C LYS A 166 -45.18 80.58 29.02
N LEU A 167 -45.26 80.60 30.36
CA LEU A 167 -44.48 79.72 31.21
C LEU A 167 -44.99 78.27 31.13
N GLU A 168 -46.30 78.07 30.93
CA GLU A 168 -46.90 76.75 30.70
C GLU A 168 -46.44 76.19 29.35
N ASP A 169 -46.38 77.00 28.30
CA ASP A 169 -45.84 76.60 27.00
C ASP A 169 -44.34 76.28 27.06
N LEU A 170 -43.55 77.07 27.80
CA LEU A 170 -42.13 76.76 28.04
C LEU A 170 -41.99 75.46 28.85
N HIS A 171 -42.82 75.26 29.87
CA HIS A 171 -42.82 74.04 30.66
C HIS A 171 -43.21 72.83 29.82
N ARG A 172 -44.18 72.96 28.91
CA ARG A 172 -44.52 71.93 27.91
C ARG A 172 -43.35 71.64 26.97
N SER A 173 -42.64 72.67 26.50
CA SER A 173 -41.46 72.49 25.63
C SER A 173 -40.29 71.83 26.38
N VAL A 174 -40.04 72.21 27.63
CA VAL A 174 -38.99 71.59 28.46
C VAL A 174 -39.34 70.14 28.76
N THR A 175 -40.61 69.86 29.09
CA THR A 175 -41.09 68.49 29.32
C THR A 175 -41.00 67.63 28.06
N ALA A 176 -41.27 68.20 26.89
CA ALA A 176 -41.09 67.52 25.60
C ALA A 176 -39.60 67.23 25.30
N CYS A 177 -38.71 68.18 25.58
CA CYS A 177 -37.27 67.95 25.45
C CYS A 177 -36.76 66.90 26.44
N ASP A 178 -37.25 66.90 27.68
CA ASP A 178 -36.92 65.88 28.68
C ASP A 178 -37.44 64.50 28.27
N GLU A 179 -38.61 64.41 27.63
CA GLU A 179 -39.14 63.17 27.09
C GLU A 179 -38.28 62.64 25.93
N VAL A 180 -37.80 63.52 25.04
CA VAL A 180 -36.84 63.16 23.99
C VAL A 180 -35.50 62.74 24.58
N LEU A 181 -34.96 63.47 25.57
CA LEU A 181 -33.71 63.12 26.23
C LEU A 181 -33.83 61.78 26.96
N LYS A 182 -34.96 61.51 27.61
CA LYS A 182 -35.26 60.23 28.23
C LYS A 182 -35.32 59.10 27.21
N SER A 183 -35.83 59.36 26.01
CA SER A 183 -35.80 58.38 24.91
C SER A 183 -34.39 58.09 24.40
N VAL A 184 -33.54 59.12 24.29
CA VAL A 184 -32.13 58.99 23.88
C VAL A 184 -31.32 58.28 24.98
N GLU A 185 -31.56 58.60 26.25
CA GLU A 185 -30.96 57.92 27.39
C GLU A 185 -31.36 56.44 27.41
N THR A 186 -32.63 56.12 27.20
CA THR A 186 -33.12 54.74 27.12
C THR A 186 -32.50 53.99 25.93
N TYR A 187 -32.33 54.65 24.79
CA TYR A 187 -31.68 54.06 23.61
C TYR A 187 -30.19 53.81 23.84
N LEU A 188 -29.47 54.78 24.43
CA LEU A 188 -28.04 54.64 24.70
C LEU A 188 -27.76 53.61 25.80
N THR A 189 -28.59 53.56 26.84
CA THR A 189 -28.50 52.53 27.88
C THR A 189 -28.85 51.14 27.33
N GLY A 190 -29.84 51.04 26.44
CA GLY A 190 -30.13 49.81 25.69
C GLY A 190 -28.95 49.39 24.79
N PHE A 191 -28.38 50.32 24.02
CA PHE A 191 -27.24 50.05 23.16
C PHE A 191 -25.98 49.65 23.94
N GLN A 192 -25.75 50.26 25.11
CA GLN A 192 -24.67 49.86 26.01
C GLN A 192 -24.89 48.45 26.58
N ALA A 193 -26.11 48.11 26.96
CA ALA A 193 -26.46 46.76 27.42
C ALA A 193 -26.29 45.73 26.30
N ASP A 194 -26.70 46.06 25.08
CA ASP A 194 -26.53 45.22 23.91
C ASP A 194 -25.06 45.01 23.57
N LEU A 195 -24.24 46.07 23.57
CA LEU A 195 -22.78 45.97 23.40
C LEU A 195 -22.13 45.12 24.49
N GLY A 196 -22.59 45.25 25.74
CA GLY A 196 -22.15 44.41 26.85
C GLY A 196 -22.49 42.94 26.63
N SER A 197 -23.72 42.65 26.16
CA SER A 197 -24.17 41.29 25.86
C SER A 197 -23.39 40.68 24.68
N VAL A 198 -23.20 41.43 23.59
CA VAL A 198 -22.47 40.97 22.41
C VAL A 198 -20.99 40.78 22.73
N SER A 199 -20.40 41.65 23.54
CA SER A 199 -19.01 41.49 23.99
C SER A 199 -18.84 40.24 24.85
N ALA A 200 -19.78 39.97 25.76
CA ALA A 200 -19.79 38.74 26.54
C ALA A 200 -19.99 37.50 25.65
N GLU A 201 -20.88 37.56 24.65
CA GLU A 201 -21.06 36.48 23.69
C GLU A 201 -19.78 36.22 22.87
N ILE A 202 -19.14 37.27 22.35
CA ILE A 202 -17.87 37.17 21.60
C ILE A 202 -16.78 36.56 22.49
N GLU A 203 -16.67 37.00 23.74
CA GLU A 203 -15.72 36.44 24.70
C GLU A 203 -16.00 34.95 24.96
N THR A 204 -17.27 34.57 25.15
CA THR A 204 -17.64 33.15 25.34
C THR A 204 -17.31 32.31 24.11
N LEU A 205 -17.55 32.84 22.91
CA LEU A 205 -17.30 32.15 21.64
C LEU A 205 -15.78 32.02 21.40
N GLN A 206 -15.01 33.06 21.75
CA GLN A 206 -13.56 33.05 21.67
C GLN A 206 -12.97 32.04 22.66
N ASN A 207 -13.43 32.03 23.91
CA ASN A 207 -13.04 31.04 24.92
C ASN A 207 -13.41 29.61 24.49
N ARG A 208 -14.58 29.42 23.89
CA ARG A 208 -15.00 28.13 23.33
C ARG A 208 -14.12 27.70 22.15
N SER A 209 -13.78 28.63 21.26
CA SER A 209 -12.90 28.39 20.12
C SER A 209 -11.49 28.00 20.57
N LEU A 210 -10.93 28.70 21.55
CA LEU A 210 -9.64 28.37 22.15
C LEU A 210 -9.68 26.99 22.83
N SER A 211 -10.74 26.69 23.59
CA SER A 211 -10.93 25.36 24.21
C SER A 211 -11.03 24.23 23.17
N LEU A 212 -11.70 24.46 22.05
CA LEU A 212 -11.76 23.47 20.97
C LEU A 212 -10.42 23.31 20.27
N THR A 213 -9.69 24.40 20.07
CA THR A 213 -8.36 24.38 19.45
C THR A 213 -7.36 23.61 20.31
N THR A 214 -7.36 23.83 21.64
CA THR A 214 -6.49 23.07 22.56
C THR A 214 -6.87 21.59 22.60
N LYS A 215 -8.18 21.25 22.60
CA LYS A 215 -8.64 19.85 22.51
C LYS A 215 -8.21 19.18 21.21
N LEU A 216 -8.27 19.90 20.09
CA LEU A 216 -7.84 19.40 18.79
C LEU A 216 -6.34 19.14 18.78
N GLU A 217 -5.53 20.07 19.30
CA GLU A 217 -4.08 19.92 19.38
C GLU A 217 -3.69 18.74 20.27
N ASN A 218 -4.33 18.60 21.43
CA ASN A 218 -4.13 17.44 22.31
C ASN A 218 -4.47 16.12 21.59
N ARG A 219 -5.57 16.09 20.81
CA ARG A 219 -5.92 14.91 20.00
C ARG A 219 -4.91 14.61 18.91
N LYS A 220 -4.38 15.62 18.22
CA LYS A 220 -3.32 15.46 17.21
C LYS A 220 -2.04 14.88 17.81
N VAL A 221 -1.64 15.37 18.99
CA VAL A 221 -0.46 14.84 19.69
C VAL A 221 -0.67 13.37 20.05
N VAL A 222 -1.85 13.02 20.59
CA VAL A 222 -2.19 11.61 20.90
C VAL A 222 -2.25 10.75 19.64
N GLU A 223 -2.87 11.24 18.56
CA GLU A 223 -2.96 10.53 17.27
C GLU A 223 -1.56 10.28 16.69
N LYS A 224 -0.66 11.25 16.78
CA LYS A 224 0.73 11.12 16.32
C LYS A 224 1.52 10.07 17.11
N LEU A 225 1.21 9.88 18.39
CA LEU A 225 1.87 8.89 19.25
C LEU A 225 1.23 7.50 19.12
N LEU A 226 -0.10 7.43 19.19
CA LEU A 226 -0.86 6.18 19.25
C LEU A 226 -1.12 5.59 17.86
N GLY A 227 -1.31 6.43 16.84
CA GLY A 227 -1.57 6.00 15.47
C GLY A 227 -0.53 5.01 14.94
N PRO A 228 0.77 5.36 14.93
CA PRO A 228 1.83 4.45 14.50
C PRO A 228 1.89 3.17 15.34
N ALA A 229 1.67 3.25 16.66
CA ALA A 229 1.69 2.08 17.53
C ALA A 229 0.52 1.11 17.24
N VAL A 230 -0.67 1.64 16.94
CA VAL A 230 -1.85 0.83 16.59
C VAL A 230 -1.73 0.27 15.17
N GLU A 231 -1.28 1.08 14.21
CA GLU A 231 -1.00 0.63 12.84
C GLU A 231 0.10 -0.42 12.80
N GLU A 232 1.07 -0.38 13.74
CA GLU A 232 2.14 -1.39 13.80
C GLU A 232 1.62 -2.77 14.23
N ASN A 233 0.66 -2.80 15.16
CA ASN A 233 0.14 -4.03 15.77
C ASN A 233 -1.15 -4.55 15.13
N SER A 234 -1.90 -3.71 14.41
CA SER A 234 -3.15 -4.11 13.78
C SER A 234 -2.92 -4.85 12.46
N ILE A 235 -3.73 -5.89 12.24
CA ILE A 235 -3.81 -6.62 10.98
C ILE A 235 -5.20 -6.37 10.41
N SER A 236 -5.28 -6.00 9.13
CA SER A 236 -6.57 -5.78 8.48
C SER A 236 -7.39 -7.08 8.43
N PRO A 237 -8.68 -7.06 8.78
CA PRO A 237 -9.53 -8.25 8.74
C PRO A 237 -9.65 -8.84 7.32
N ALA A 238 -9.42 -8.03 6.28
CA ALA A 238 -9.34 -8.52 4.91
C ALA A 238 -8.15 -9.47 4.71
N VAL A 239 -7.00 -9.18 5.33
CA VAL A 239 -5.79 -10.03 5.30
C VAL A 239 -6.05 -11.33 6.03
N VAL A 240 -6.70 -11.26 7.20
CA VAL A 240 -7.09 -12.44 7.98
C VAL A 240 -8.01 -13.37 7.18
N ARG A 241 -9.05 -12.82 6.54
CA ARG A 241 -9.96 -13.61 5.68
C ARG A 241 -9.23 -14.22 4.49
N ARG A 242 -8.30 -13.48 3.86
CA ARG A 242 -7.48 -14.05 2.78
C ARG A 242 -6.60 -15.21 3.25
N ILE A 243 -6.04 -15.14 4.46
CA ILE A 243 -5.22 -16.23 4.99
C ILE A 243 -6.08 -17.45 5.34
N ALA A 244 -7.27 -17.24 5.90
CA ALA A 244 -8.15 -18.32 6.33
C ALA A 244 -8.87 -19.02 5.15
N GLU A 245 -9.47 -18.24 4.25
CA GLU A 245 -10.42 -18.71 3.24
C GLU A 245 -9.96 -18.48 1.79
N GLY A 246 -8.96 -17.61 1.59
CA GLY A 246 -8.52 -17.23 0.25
C GLY A 246 -7.71 -18.30 -0.49
N PRO A 247 -7.68 -18.24 -1.83
CA PRO A 247 -6.75 -19.04 -2.64
C PRO A 247 -5.29 -18.64 -2.37
N VAL A 248 -4.38 -19.61 -2.53
CA VAL A 248 -2.93 -19.42 -2.37
C VAL A 248 -2.35 -18.77 -3.63
N ASP A 249 -2.55 -17.46 -3.74
CA ASP A 249 -2.04 -16.63 -4.84
C ASP A 249 -0.86 -15.75 -4.40
N GLU A 250 -0.29 -14.96 -5.31
CA GLU A 250 0.73 -13.93 -4.98
C GLU A 250 0.25 -12.96 -3.88
N GLY A 251 -1.07 -12.71 -3.83
CA GLY A 251 -1.70 -11.93 -2.76
C GLY A 251 -1.64 -12.61 -1.38
N PHE A 252 -1.63 -13.94 -1.33
CA PHE A 252 -1.45 -14.70 -0.09
C PHE A 252 -0.01 -14.60 0.41
N SER A 253 1.00 -14.64 -0.49
CA SER A 253 2.40 -14.43 -0.12
C SER A 253 2.62 -13.04 0.52
N LYS A 254 2.04 -11.98 -0.06
CA LYS A 254 2.09 -10.63 0.51
C LYS A 254 1.39 -10.54 1.86
N ALA A 255 0.21 -11.16 2.00
CA ALA A 255 -0.51 -11.23 3.27
C ALA A 255 0.29 -11.99 4.35
N LEU A 256 1.05 -13.01 3.96
CA LEU A 256 1.92 -13.77 4.84
C LEU A 256 3.14 -12.97 5.30
N GLN A 257 3.76 -12.20 4.39
CA GLN A 257 4.84 -11.27 4.74
C GLN A 257 4.36 -10.18 5.70
N GLU A 258 3.14 -9.67 5.49
CA GLU A 258 2.52 -8.73 6.43
C GLU A 258 2.31 -9.40 7.80
N LEU A 259 1.71 -10.60 7.85
CA LEU A 259 1.56 -11.35 9.10
C LEU A 259 2.91 -11.58 9.81
N GLU A 260 3.96 -11.93 9.08
CA GLU A 260 5.29 -12.18 9.66
C GLU A 260 5.91 -10.89 10.21
N LYS A 261 5.82 -9.77 9.47
CA LYS A 261 6.30 -8.46 9.94
C LYS A 261 5.60 -8.06 11.23
N ARG A 262 4.28 -8.25 11.29
CA ARG A 262 3.44 -7.90 12.45
C ARG A 262 3.69 -8.84 13.63
N SER A 263 3.83 -10.14 13.38
CA SER A 263 4.19 -11.13 14.40
C SER A 263 5.56 -10.82 15.03
N LYS A 264 6.56 -10.45 14.22
CA LYS A 264 7.87 -10.03 14.73
C LYS A 264 7.79 -8.75 15.55
N ALA A 265 7.03 -7.75 15.11
CA ALA A 265 6.84 -6.50 15.84
C ALA A 265 6.19 -6.74 17.23
N VAL A 266 5.14 -7.57 17.28
CA VAL A 266 4.43 -7.91 18.53
C VAL A 266 5.33 -8.72 19.47
N ASN A 267 6.12 -9.67 18.94
CA ASN A 267 7.05 -10.45 19.75
C ASN A 267 8.23 -9.60 20.27
N ALA A 268 8.77 -8.70 19.46
CA ALA A 268 9.85 -7.80 19.88
C ALA A 268 9.40 -6.85 21.00
N LYS A 269 8.19 -6.27 20.88
CA LYS A 269 7.60 -5.38 21.90
C LYS A 269 7.14 -6.09 23.17
N SER A 270 7.04 -7.42 23.15
CA SER A 270 6.73 -8.21 24.34
C SER A 270 7.92 -8.43 25.27
N ASN A 271 9.14 -8.21 24.77
CA ASN A 271 10.37 -8.24 25.58
C ASN A 271 10.64 -6.92 26.31
N ASP A 272 10.08 -5.80 25.81
CA ASP A 272 10.03 -4.53 26.53
C ASP A 272 8.82 -4.57 27.47
N ASP A 273 9.08 -4.64 28.77
CA ASP A 273 8.15 -4.96 29.86
C ASP A 273 7.10 -3.85 30.15
N SER A 274 6.56 -3.21 29.10
CA SER A 274 5.33 -2.44 29.19
C SER A 274 4.15 -3.40 28.99
N LYS A 275 3.53 -3.80 30.11
CA LYS A 275 2.36 -4.70 30.15
C LYS A 275 1.12 -4.06 29.51
N VAL A 276 1.12 -3.87 28.20
CA VAL A 276 -0.08 -3.54 27.44
C VAL A 276 -0.91 -4.83 27.37
N LYS A 277 -1.98 -4.91 28.17
CA LYS A 277 -2.89 -6.09 28.21
C LYS A 277 -3.37 -6.50 26.80
N ALA A 278 -3.60 -5.53 25.92
CA ALA A 278 -3.98 -5.79 24.53
C ALA A 278 -2.95 -6.59 23.72
N LEU A 279 -1.64 -6.51 24.03
CA LEU A 279 -0.63 -7.35 23.39
C LEU A 279 -0.73 -8.80 23.84
N ASN A 280 -1.09 -9.04 25.11
CA ASN A 280 -1.29 -10.40 25.61
C ASN A 280 -2.56 -11.04 25.03
N ASP A 281 -3.60 -10.25 24.76
CA ASP A 281 -4.82 -10.71 24.09
C ASP A 281 -4.60 -10.98 22.58
N LEU A 282 -3.69 -10.23 21.94
CA LEU A 282 -3.37 -10.40 20.52
C LEU A 282 -2.47 -11.61 20.24
N LYS A 283 -1.58 -11.97 21.17
CA LYS A 283 -0.67 -13.13 21.04
C LYS A 283 -1.38 -14.44 20.64
N PRO A 284 -2.41 -14.93 21.35
CA PRO A 284 -3.07 -16.17 20.98
C PRO A 284 -3.73 -16.08 19.60
N LEU A 285 -4.36 -14.95 19.27
CA LEU A 285 -4.97 -14.74 17.95
C LEU A 285 -3.95 -14.78 16.81
N LEU A 286 -2.76 -14.22 17.03
CA LEU A 286 -1.65 -14.31 16.06
C LEU A 286 -1.14 -15.74 15.94
N VAL A 287 -1.00 -16.46 17.05
CA VAL A 287 -0.58 -17.87 17.02
C VAL A 287 -1.59 -18.71 16.24
N ASP A 288 -2.89 -18.54 16.49
CA ASP A 288 -3.95 -19.26 15.76
C ASP A 288 -3.93 -18.92 14.26
N LEU A 289 -3.74 -17.65 13.92
CA LEU A 289 -3.62 -17.22 12.52
C LEU A 289 -2.36 -17.79 11.85
N THR A 290 -1.23 -17.84 12.55
CA THR A 290 -0.01 -18.48 12.04
C THR A 290 -0.17 -19.98 11.87
N ASN A 291 -0.85 -20.67 12.80
CA ASN A 291 -1.14 -22.10 12.69
C ASN A 291 -2.06 -22.38 11.49
N LYS A 292 -3.07 -21.53 11.27
CA LYS A 292 -3.96 -21.64 10.10
C LYS A 292 -3.20 -21.39 8.80
N ALA A 293 -2.31 -20.40 8.77
CA ALA A 293 -1.45 -20.14 7.62
C ALA A 293 -0.53 -21.34 7.33
N VAL A 294 0.07 -21.95 8.36
CA VAL A 294 0.91 -23.15 8.25
C VAL A 294 0.11 -24.33 7.68
N GLU A 295 -1.12 -24.56 8.14
CA GLU A 295 -2.01 -25.61 7.60
C GLU A 295 -2.26 -25.41 6.10
N ARG A 296 -2.59 -24.17 5.68
CA ARG A 296 -2.83 -23.82 4.27
C ARG A 296 -1.59 -24.01 3.41
N VAL A 297 -0.43 -23.56 3.88
CA VAL A 297 0.85 -23.71 3.18
C VAL A 297 1.21 -25.19 3.04
N ARG A 298 1.03 -25.98 4.09
CA ARG A 298 1.23 -27.44 4.06
C ARG A 298 0.36 -28.07 2.99
N ASP A 299 -0.95 -27.79 2.99
CA ASP A 299 -1.89 -28.42 2.05
C ASP A 299 -1.57 -28.04 0.61
N TYR A 300 -1.15 -26.80 0.37
CA TYR A 300 -0.67 -26.36 -0.95
C TYR A 300 0.58 -27.12 -1.38
N ILE A 301 1.63 -27.17 -0.54
CA ILE A 301 2.88 -27.90 -0.86
C ILE A 301 2.59 -29.39 -1.09
N VAL A 302 1.77 -30.02 -0.25
CA VAL A 302 1.37 -31.42 -0.42
C VAL A 302 0.60 -31.63 -1.73
N ALA A 303 -0.30 -30.72 -2.10
CA ALA A 303 -1.00 -30.78 -3.38
C ALA A 303 -0.03 -30.67 -4.57
N GLN A 304 0.96 -29.79 -4.50
CA GLN A 304 2.01 -29.67 -5.53
C GLN A 304 2.89 -30.93 -5.60
N ILE A 305 3.29 -31.50 -4.46
CA ILE A 305 4.05 -32.78 -4.43
C ILE A 305 3.22 -33.92 -5.03
N LYS A 306 1.91 -33.97 -4.77
CA LYS A 306 1.02 -34.95 -5.38
C LYS A 306 0.89 -34.73 -6.90
N ALA A 307 0.83 -33.48 -7.35
CA ALA A 307 0.78 -33.16 -8.78
C ALA A 307 2.05 -33.65 -9.52
N LEU A 308 3.21 -33.64 -8.87
CA LEU A 308 4.46 -34.18 -9.45
C LEU A 308 4.44 -35.69 -9.71
N ARG A 309 3.51 -36.43 -9.09
CA ARG A 309 3.32 -37.86 -9.36
C ARG A 309 2.46 -38.14 -10.58
N SER A 310 1.81 -37.12 -11.14
CA SER A 310 0.96 -37.28 -12.32
C SER A 310 1.83 -37.56 -13.57
N PRO A 311 1.57 -38.65 -14.32
CA PRO A 311 2.43 -39.04 -15.45
C PRO A 311 2.38 -38.08 -16.64
N SER A 312 1.32 -37.27 -16.75
CA SER A 312 1.03 -36.44 -17.92
C SER A 312 1.59 -35.02 -17.83
N ILE A 313 2.17 -34.62 -16.68
CA ILE A 313 2.61 -33.25 -16.45
C ILE A 313 4.14 -33.22 -16.34
N ASN A 314 4.76 -32.30 -17.09
CA ASN A 314 6.20 -32.06 -16.98
C ASN A 314 6.53 -31.51 -15.58
N ALA A 315 7.30 -32.30 -14.81
CA ALA A 315 7.72 -31.93 -13.44
C ALA A 315 8.39 -30.54 -13.38
N GLN A 316 9.11 -30.15 -14.43
CA GLN A 316 9.78 -28.85 -14.52
C GLN A 316 8.79 -27.68 -14.51
N VAL A 317 7.61 -27.84 -15.13
CA VAL A 317 6.58 -26.80 -15.17
C VAL A 317 5.98 -26.59 -13.78
N ILE A 318 5.70 -27.68 -13.05
CA ILE A 318 5.20 -27.62 -11.68
C ILE A 318 6.24 -27.00 -10.74
N GLN A 319 7.52 -27.34 -10.89
CA GLN A 319 8.59 -26.71 -10.09
C GLN A 319 8.72 -25.21 -10.35
N GLN A 320 8.65 -24.77 -11.60
CA GLN A 320 8.72 -23.35 -11.94
C GLN A 320 7.47 -22.57 -11.53
N GLN A 321 6.27 -23.10 -11.79
CA GLN A 321 5.03 -22.37 -11.57
C GLN A 321 4.45 -22.56 -10.17
N GLY A 322 4.64 -23.73 -9.56
CA GLY A 322 4.05 -24.08 -8.27
C GLY A 322 5.00 -23.85 -7.09
N PHE A 323 6.27 -24.22 -7.21
CA PHE A 323 7.25 -24.11 -6.12
C PHE A 323 8.06 -22.81 -6.17
N LEU A 324 8.69 -22.49 -7.30
CA LEU A 324 9.59 -21.34 -7.43
C LEU A 324 8.88 -19.99 -7.27
N LYS A 325 7.66 -19.84 -7.82
CA LYS A 325 6.84 -18.64 -7.61
C LYS A 325 6.55 -18.40 -6.13
N PHE A 326 6.29 -19.48 -5.40
CA PHE A 326 5.91 -19.46 -4.00
C PHE A 326 7.03 -19.92 -3.06
N LYS A 327 8.28 -19.55 -3.37
CA LYS A 327 9.45 -19.91 -2.54
C LYS A 327 9.33 -19.39 -1.11
N ASP A 328 8.69 -18.23 -0.93
CA ASP A 328 8.53 -17.57 0.36
C ASP A 328 7.65 -18.39 1.32
N LEU A 329 6.75 -19.24 0.79
CA LEU A 329 5.90 -20.10 1.62
C LEU A 329 6.71 -21.15 2.36
N TYR A 330 7.72 -21.73 1.72
CA TYR A 330 8.60 -22.71 2.36
C TYR A 330 9.53 -22.04 3.36
N ALA A 331 10.06 -20.85 3.03
CA ALA A 331 10.84 -20.05 3.96
C ALA A 331 10.03 -19.73 5.23
N PHE A 332 8.76 -19.33 5.08
CA PHE A 332 7.85 -19.11 6.20
C PHE A 332 7.63 -20.39 7.02
N LEU A 333 7.34 -21.51 6.36
CA LEU A 333 7.13 -22.80 7.05
C LEU A 333 8.35 -23.22 7.87
N SER A 334 9.56 -23.06 7.32
CA SER A 334 10.81 -23.43 8.01
C SER A 334 11.09 -22.60 9.28
N ARG A 335 10.58 -21.36 9.36
CA ARG A 335 10.73 -20.47 10.52
C ARG A 335 9.75 -20.81 11.65
N HIS A 336 8.51 -21.14 11.31
CA HIS A 336 7.46 -21.44 12.30
C HIS A 336 7.47 -22.90 12.75
N GLN A 337 7.65 -23.85 11.82
CA GLN A 337 7.57 -25.29 12.11
C GLN A 337 8.61 -26.08 11.31
N LYS A 338 9.84 -26.13 11.83
CA LYS A 338 10.97 -26.83 11.17
C LYS A 338 10.74 -28.32 10.91
N LYS A 339 10.15 -29.05 11.88
CA LYS A 339 9.88 -30.49 11.74
C LYS A 339 9.00 -30.81 10.53
N LEU A 340 7.92 -30.04 10.35
CA LEU A 340 7.01 -30.21 9.21
C LEU A 340 7.69 -29.86 7.88
N ALA A 341 8.54 -28.83 7.87
CA ALA A 341 9.32 -28.48 6.69
C ALA A 341 10.28 -29.62 6.27
N ASP A 342 10.96 -30.24 7.23
CA ASP A 342 11.85 -31.37 6.98
C ASP A 342 11.08 -32.60 6.44
N GLU A 343 9.90 -32.90 6.98
CA GLU A 343 9.02 -33.98 6.48
C GLU A 343 8.54 -33.72 5.05
N LEU A 344 8.15 -32.48 4.71
CA LEU A 344 7.76 -32.12 3.35
C LEU A 344 8.94 -32.15 2.38
N CYS A 345 10.13 -31.74 2.83
CA CYS A 345 11.37 -31.87 2.08
C CYS A 345 11.66 -33.35 1.77
N GLN A 346 11.55 -34.23 2.77
CA GLN A 346 11.73 -35.67 2.56
C GLN A 346 10.66 -36.26 1.61
N ALA A 347 9.41 -35.82 1.70
CA ALA A 347 8.34 -36.23 0.81
C ALA A 347 8.61 -35.80 -0.66
N TYR A 348 9.15 -34.60 -0.85
CA TYR A 348 9.62 -34.11 -2.15
C TYR A 348 10.77 -34.98 -2.68
N VAL A 349 11.81 -35.22 -1.87
CA VAL A 349 12.97 -36.05 -2.23
C VAL A 349 12.55 -37.45 -2.66
N ASN A 350 11.69 -38.10 -1.88
CA ASN A 350 11.21 -39.45 -2.19
C ASN A 350 10.38 -39.46 -3.48
N THR A 351 9.58 -38.42 -3.72
CA THR A 351 8.76 -38.31 -4.93
C THR A 351 9.63 -38.04 -6.16
N MET A 352 10.65 -37.19 -6.05
CA MET A 352 11.60 -36.91 -7.14
C MET A 352 12.51 -38.09 -7.44
N ARG A 353 12.99 -38.79 -6.41
CA ARG A 353 13.74 -40.05 -6.57
C ARG A 353 12.92 -41.05 -7.38
N TRP A 354 11.67 -41.27 -7.00
CA TRP A 354 10.77 -42.16 -7.73
C TRP A 354 10.51 -41.67 -9.16
N TYR A 355 10.25 -40.37 -9.34
CA TYR A 355 10.02 -39.76 -10.64
C TYR A 355 11.20 -40.01 -11.57
N TYR A 356 12.41 -39.59 -11.19
CA TYR A 356 13.59 -39.76 -12.04
C TYR A 356 13.91 -41.22 -12.30
N LEU A 357 13.88 -42.06 -11.26
CA LEU A 357 14.15 -43.47 -11.42
C LEU A 357 13.18 -44.11 -12.42
N ASN A 358 11.87 -43.92 -12.26
CA ASN A 358 10.87 -44.51 -13.18
C ASN A 358 11.03 -44.01 -14.62
N HIS A 359 11.28 -42.72 -14.83
CA HIS A 359 11.47 -42.17 -16.17
C HIS A 359 12.75 -42.69 -16.82
N PHE A 360 13.88 -42.69 -16.08
CA PHE A 360 15.15 -43.19 -16.61
C PHE A 360 15.18 -44.72 -16.75
N THR A 361 14.42 -45.49 -15.95
CA THR A 361 14.25 -46.93 -16.17
C THR A 361 13.50 -47.20 -17.47
N ARG A 362 12.41 -46.48 -17.76
CA ARG A 362 11.70 -46.61 -19.05
C ARG A 362 12.58 -46.19 -20.22
N TYR A 363 13.32 -45.10 -20.05
CA TYR A 363 14.25 -44.61 -21.05
C TYR A 363 15.41 -45.59 -21.32
N HIS A 364 15.95 -46.20 -20.26
CA HIS A 364 16.93 -47.29 -20.34
C HIS A 364 16.37 -48.50 -21.10
N GLN A 365 15.14 -48.92 -20.80
CA GLN A 365 14.48 -50.04 -21.50
C GLN A 365 14.22 -49.73 -22.98
N ALA A 366 13.90 -48.49 -23.34
CA ALA A 366 13.75 -48.08 -24.73
C ALA A 366 15.11 -48.11 -25.46
N LEU A 367 16.19 -47.66 -24.83
CA LEU A 367 17.53 -47.74 -25.40
C LEU A 367 18.01 -49.19 -25.61
N GLN A 368 17.62 -50.12 -24.74
CA GLN A 368 17.95 -51.54 -24.92
C GLN A 368 17.27 -52.17 -26.15
N LYS A 369 16.14 -51.62 -26.62
CA LYS A 369 15.45 -52.09 -27.83
C LYS A 369 16.07 -51.55 -29.11
N LEU A 370 16.91 -50.53 -29.01
CA LEU A 370 17.54 -49.88 -30.15
C LEU A 370 18.58 -50.81 -30.77
N LYS A 371 18.58 -50.95 -32.09
CA LYS A 371 19.49 -51.84 -32.80
C LYS A 371 20.88 -51.22 -32.85
N LEU A 372 21.79 -51.76 -32.04
CA LEU A 372 23.18 -51.34 -32.02
C LEU A 372 24.03 -52.16 -33.00
N HIS A 373 24.91 -51.47 -33.71
CA HIS A 373 25.97 -52.09 -34.48
C HIS A 373 27.09 -52.53 -33.52
N VAL A 374 27.25 -53.86 -33.35
CA VAL A 374 28.29 -54.45 -32.48
C VAL A 374 29.49 -54.83 -33.35
N ILE A 375 30.63 -54.20 -33.08
CA ILE A 375 31.92 -54.55 -33.68
C ILE A 375 32.56 -55.61 -32.79
N ASP A 376 32.71 -56.80 -33.34
CA ASP A 376 33.19 -58.02 -32.67
C ASP A 376 34.70 -58.22 -32.86
N GLN A 377 35.29 -59.15 -32.09
CA GLN A 377 36.74 -59.46 -32.10
C GLN A 377 37.29 -59.84 -33.49
N HIS A 378 36.44 -60.28 -34.41
CA HIS A 378 36.78 -60.63 -35.79
C HIS A 378 37.04 -59.41 -36.70
N ASP A 379 36.72 -58.21 -36.24
CA ASP A 379 36.94 -56.93 -36.94
C ASP A 379 38.16 -56.17 -36.37
N ALA A 380 38.94 -56.83 -35.51
CA ALA A 380 40.20 -56.29 -34.99
C ALA A 380 41.21 -56.07 -36.12
N MET A 381 41.95 -54.95 -36.04
CA MET A 381 42.97 -54.63 -37.04
C MET A 381 44.00 -55.77 -37.09
N GLY A 382 44.11 -56.42 -38.24
CA GLY A 382 45.04 -57.55 -38.43
C GLY A 382 44.38 -58.92 -38.65
N SER A 383 43.05 -59.05 -38.66
CA SER A 383 42.41 -60.30 -39.09
C SER A 383 42.57 -60.51 -40.61
N GLU A 384 43.69 -61.11 -41.02
CA GLU A 384 43.83 -61.68 -42.36
C GLU A 384 42.90 -62.89 -42.50
N GLY A 385 41.69 -62.64 -42.99
CA GLY A 385 40.94 -63.64 -43.76
C GLY A 385 39.54 -63.97 -43.27
N GLN A 386 38.53 -63.33 -43.86
CA GLN A 386 37.61 -64.04 -44.75
C GLN A 386 36.74 -63.07 -45.54
N ARG A 387 36.93 -63.07 -46.87
CA ARG A 387 35.92 -62.62 -47.82
C ARG A 387 34.66 -63.44 -47.60
N ARG A 388 33.54 -62.82 -47.21
CA ARG A 388 32.21 -63.39 -47.41
C ARG A 388 31.24 -62.35 -47.99
N GLY A 389 30.86 -62.64 -49.24
CA GLY A 389 29.50 -62.54 -49.79
C GLY A 389 28.71 -61.27 -49.51
N ALA A 390 28.50 -60.48 -50.56
CA ALA A 390 27.53 -59.39 -50.60
C ALA A 390 26.11 -59.83 -50.19
N MET A 391 25.51 -59.10 -49.25
CA MET A 391 24.06 -58.81 -49.26
C MET A 391 23.77 -57.48 -48.54
N LEU A 392 23.55 -56.45 -49.36
CA LEU A 392 22.64 -55.31 -49.19
C LEU A 392 22.29 -54.79 -47.76
N SER A 393 23.27 -54.29 -47.02
CA SER A 393 23.03 -53.19 -46.07
C SER A 393 24.25 -52.29 -46.06
N THR A 394 24.05 -50.97 -46.10
CA THR A 394 25.12 -49.96 -46.15
C THR A 394 26.31 -50.34 -45.27
N PRO A 395 27.55 -50.35 -45.81
CA PRO A 395 28.72 -50.82 -45.09
C PRO A 395 29.00 -49.85 -43.95
N HIS A 396 28.63 -50.22 -42.73
CA HIS A 396 29.10 -49.54 -41.53
C HIS A 396 30.52 -50.04 -41.33
N ASP A 397 31.49 -49.30 -41.84
CA ASP A 397 32.91 -49.60 -41.67
C ASP A 397 33.30 -49.26 -40.23
N ALA A 398 33.87 -50.21 -39.50
CA ALA A 398 34.19 -50.11 -38.08
C ALA A 398 35.09 -48.90 -37.76
N PHE A 399 35.92 -48.48 -38.72
CA PHE A 399 36.87 -47.38 -38.58
C PHE A 399 36.40 -46.06 -39.22
N SER A 400 35.20 -46.01 -39.79
CA SER A 400 34.68 -44.79 -40.43
C SER A 400 34.26 -43.73 -39.40
N ILE A 401 35.15 -42.76 -39.14
CA ILE A 401 34.91 -41.64 -38.19
C ILE A 401 33.81 -40.67 -38.65
N GLY A 402 33.49 -40.63 -39.96
CA GLY A 402 32.77 -39.53 -40.62
C GLY A 402 31.45 -39.15 -39.95
N ARG A 403 30.43 -40.01 -40.07
CA ARG A 403 29.10 -39.76 -39.48
C ARG A 403 29.08 -39.86 -37.95
N ARG A 404 30.06 -40.58 -37.38
CA ARG A 404 30.21 -40.79 -35.92
C ARG A 404 30.69 -39.53 -35.21
N LEU A 405 31.52 -38.72 -35.88
CA LEU A 405 32.06 -37.46 -35.37
C LEU A 405 31.01 -36.33 -35.32
N ASP A 406 29.92 -36.43 -36.09
CA ASP A 406 28.86 -35.42 -36.09
C ASP A 406 28.17 -35.30 -34.73
N LEU A 407 28.15 -36.38 -33.94
CA LEU A 407 27.68 -36.38 -32.56
C LEU A 407 28.56 -35.52 -31.63
N LEU A 408 29.87 -35.43 -31.90
CA LEU A 408 30.80 -34.56 -31.16
C LEU A 408 30.79 -33.10 -31.68
N ARG A 409 30.57 -32.90 -32.98
CA ARG A 409 30.60 -31.56 -33.61
C ARG A 409 29.29 -30.79 -33.49
N GLY A 410 28.17 -31.49 -33.33
CA GLY A 410 26.84 -30.86 -33.34
C GLY A 410 26.54 -30.07 -32.07
N SER A 411 26.54 -28.75 -32.19
CA SER A 411 26.15 -27.78 -31.14
C SER A 411 24.70 -27.94 -30.62
N ASN A 412 23.86 -28.81 -31.20
CA ASN A 412 22.43 -28.91 -30.90
C ASN A 412 21.86 -30.33 -31.04
N HIS A 413 22.61 -31.39 -30.69
CA HIS A 413 21.98 -32.71 -30.56
C HIS A 413 21.28 -32.78 -29.21
N ASN A 414 20.05 -32.26 -29.18
CA ASN A 414 19.10 -32.50 -28.10
C ASN A 414 18.98 -34.02 -27.85
N ALA A 415 18.78 -34.42 -26.60
CA ALA A 415 18.54 -35.83 -26.30
C ALA A 415 17.30 -36.32 -27.08
N LEU A 416 17.40 -37.46 -27.76
CA LEU A 416 16.24 -38.10 -28.38
C LEU A 416 15.18 -38.34 -27.31
N THR A 417 13.95 -37.98 -27.65
CA THR A 417 12.80 -38.20 -26.77
C THR A 417 12.43 -39.68 -26.78
N LEU A 418 11.79 -40.15 -25.70
CA LEU A 418 11.40 -41.55 -25.54
C LEU A 418 10.59 -42.07 -26.75
N HIS A 419 9.71 -41.24 -27.31
CA HIS A 419 8.87 -41.60 -28.46
C HIS A 419 9.69 -41.80 -29.74
N VAL A 420 10.62 -40.90 -30.03
CA VAL A 420 11.51 -41.02 -31.20
C VAL A 420 12.36 -42.27 -31.10
N LEU A 421 12.81 -42.59 -29.88
CA LEU A 421 13.64 -43.77 -29.62
C LEU A 421 12.88 -45.09 -29.80
N GLU A 422 11.57 -45.12 -29.53
CA GLU A 422 10.73 -46.30 -29.72
C GLU A 422 10.36 -46.53 -31.20
N GLU A 423 10.23 -45.45 -31.98
CA GLU A 423 9.90 -45.54 -33.41
C GLU A 423 11.12 -45.78 -34.31
N ASP A 424 12.31 -45.45 -33.82
CA ASP A 424 13.53 -45.57 -34.59
C ASP A 424 13.98 -47.03 -34.76
N LYS A 425 13.98 -47.47 -36.01
CA LYS A 425 14.41 -48.82 -36.42
C LYS A 425 15.78 -48.81 -37.10
N THR A 426 16.42 -47.65 -37.21
CA THR A 426 17.73 -47.53 -37.85
C THR A 426 18.82 -48.12 -36.96
N THR A 427 19.87 -48.62 -37.58
CA THR A 427 21.02 -49.19 -36.85
C THR A 427 21.94 -48.05 -36.46
N HIS A 428 22.26 -47.96 -35.16
CA HIS A 428 23.12 -46.92 -34.62
C HIS A 428 24.37 -47.49 -33.97
N TYR A 429 25.36 -46.64 -33.77
CA TYR A 429 26.56 -46.98 -33.01
C TYR A 429 26.34 -46.73 -31.50
N LEU A 430 27.23 -47.31 -30.68
CA LEU A 430 27.14 -47.28 -29.22
C LEU A 430 27.16 -45.84 -28.65
N GLU A 431 27.87 -44.92 -29.29
CA GLU A 431 27.99 -43.54 -28.85
C GLU A 431 26.67 -42.77 -28.85
N LEU A 432 25.70 -43.15 -29.70
CA LEU A 432 24.40 -42.50 -29.69
C LEU A 432 23.65 -42.82 -28.39
N SER A 433 23.53 -44.10 -28.04
CA SER A 433 22.87 -44.52 -26.80
C SER A 433 23.55 -43.95 -25.57
N PHE A 434 24.89 -43.91 -25.57
CA PHE A 434 25.66 -43.28 -24.50
C PHE A 434 25.39 -41.77 -24.43
N HIS A 435 25.50 -41.06 -25.56
CA HIS A 435 25.29 -39.61 -25.65
C HIS A 435 23.91 -39.23 -25.15
N THR A 436 22.86 -39.84 -25.69
CA THR A 436 21.49 -39.42 -25.43
C THR A 436 21.08 -39.65 -23.98
N PHE A 437 21.48 -40.77 -23.40
CA PHE A 437 21.20 -41.07 -21.99
C PHE A 437 21.93 -40.11 -21.05
N ASN A 438 23.23 -39.92 -21.26
CA ASN A 438 24.03 -39.08 -20.39
C ASN A 438 23.67 -37.59 -20.52
N LEU A 439 23.37 -37.12 -21.73
CA LEU A 439 22.88 -35.75 -21.94
C LEU A 439 21.57 -35.51 -21.20
N ALA A 440 20.61 -36.45 -21.30
CA ALA A 440 19.35 -36.34 -20.57
C ALA A 440 19.56 -36.33 -19.05
N ILE A 441 20.48 -37.14 -18.52
CA ILE A 441 20.85 -37.10 -17.09
C ILE A 441 21.43 -35.75 -16.71
N VAL A 442 22.43 -35.26 -17.46
CA VAL A 442 23.14 -34.01 -17.18
C VAL A 442 22.19 -32.81 -17.18
N ASP A 443 21.28 -32.74 -18.15
CA ASP A 443 20.28 -31.67 -18.22
C ASP A 443 19.31 -31.69 -17.05
N ASN A 444 18.76 -32.86 -16.72
CA ASN A 444 17.83 -32.99 -15.61
C ASN A 444 18.51 -32.76 -14.26
N ALA A 445 19.74 -33.27 -14.08
CA ALA A 445 20.56 -33.06 -12.89
C ALA A 445 20.86 -31.57 -12.67
N ALA A 446 21.26 -30.86 -13.73
CA ALA A 446 21.55 -29.43 -13.62
C ALA A 446 20.31 -28.60 -13.27
N PHE A 447 19.17 -28.95 -13.87
CA PHE A 447 17.90 -28.30 -13.58
C PHE A 447 17.47 -28.50 -12.13
N GLU A 448 17.50 -29.75 -11.64
CA GLU A 448 17.15 -30.05 -10.24
C GLU A 448 18.09 -29.42 -9.24
N TYR A 449 19.41 -29.44 -9.50
CA TYR A 449 20.36 -28.81 -8.59
C TYR A 449 20.10 -27.30 -8.46
N THR A 450 19.78 -26.64 -9.59
CA THR A 450 19.40 -25.22 -9.61
C THR A 450 18.09 -24.99 -8.86
N PHE A 451 17.09 -25.86 -9.05
CA PHE A 451 15.83 -25.80 -8.32
C PHE A 451 16.04 -25.96 -6.81
N LEU A 452 16.74 -27.02 -6.39
CA LEU A 452 17.01 -27.31 -4.98
C LEU A 452 17.75 -26.15 -4.32
N THR A 453 18.76 -25.60 -5.00
CA THR A 453 19.52 -24.44 -4.51
C THR A 453 18.63 -23.22 -4.38
N THR A 454 17.76 -22.95 -5.36
CA THR A 454 16.90 -21.76 -5.33
C THR A 454 15.79 -21.87 -4.29
N TYR A 455 15.15 -23.03 -4.16
CA TYR A 455 13.99 -23.24 -3.29
C TYR A 455 14.36 -23.51 -1.83
N PHE A 456 15.39 -24.35 -1.58
CA PHE A 456 15.78 -24.73 -0.22
C PHE A 456 16.88 -23.86 0.40
N SER A 457 17.46 -22.91 -0.33
CA SER A 457 18.52 -22.01 0.19
C SER A 457 18.15 -21.26 1.48
N SER A 458 16.86 -20.96 1.68
CA SER A 458 16.41 -20.27 2.90
C SER A 458 16.44 -21.14 4.16
N SER A 459 16.47 -22.46 4.00
CA SER A 459 16.32 -23.44 5.10
C SER A 459 17.53 -24.36 5.24
N GLN A 460 18.31 -24.58 4.19
CA GLN A 460 19.37 -25.58 4.13
C GLN A 460 20.68 -24.96 3.61
N SER A 461 21.81 -25.42 4.16
CA SER A 461 23.13 -25.06 3.64
C SER A 461 23.43 -25.77 2.32
N TYR A 462 24.38 -25.25 1.54
CA TYR A 462 24.81 -25.86 0.28
C TYR A 462 25.25 -27.33 0.44
N HIS A 463 25.89 -27.69 1.55
CA HIS A 463 26.26 -29.08 1.84
C HIS A 463 25.05 -29.98 2.09
N ALA A 464 24.01 -29.47 2.77
CA ALA A 464 22.77 -30.22 2.96
C ALA A 464 22.05 -30.42 1.63
N ILE A 465 21.99 -29.39 0.78
CA ILE A 465 21.43 -29.47 -0.57
C ILE A 465 22.17 -30.50 -1.42
N GLY A 466 23.49 -30.57 -1.34
CA GLY A 466 24.28 -31.60 -2.00
C GLY A 466 23.90 -33.03 -1.59
N ARG A 467 23.68 -33.26 -0.29
CA ARG A 467 23.19 -34.57 0.20
C ARG A 467 21.77 -34.88 -0.29
N THR A 468 20.87 -33.90 -0.26
CA THR A 468 19.51 -34.01 -0.80
C THR A 468 19.54 -34.37 -2.29
N PHE A 469 20.41 -33.72 -3.06
CA PHE A 469 20.60 -34.00 -4.49
C PHE A 469 21.11 -35.43 -4.72
N ALA A 470 22.14 -35.85 -3.99
CA ALA A 470 22.66 -37.22 -4.07
C ALA A 470 21.56 -38.24 -3.76
N GLN A 471 20.77 -38.00 -2.71
CA GLN A 471 19.63 -38.86 -2.40
C GLN A 471 18.61 -38.96 -3.55
N ILE A 472 18.41 -37.95 -4.37
CA ILE A 472 17.48 -38.02 -5.52
C ILE A 472 18.11 -38.77 -6.69
N PHE A 473 19.34 -38.41 -7.06
CA PHE A 473 19.96 -38.83 -8.32
C PHE A 473 20.83 -40.08 -8.24
N GLU A 474 21.29 -40.50 -7.06
CA GLU A 474 22.20 -41.65 -6.94
C GLU A 474 21.65 -42.95 -7.55
N PRO A 475 20.36 -43.32 -7.37
CA PRO A 475 19.77 -44.45 -8.09
C PRO A 475 19.75 -44.28 -9.63
N THR A 476 19.60 -43.04 -10.10
CA THR A 476 19.57 -42.71 -11.53
C THR A 476 20.99 -42.74 -12.13
N PHE A 477 21.97 -42.26 -11.38
CA PHE A 477 23.39 -42.35 -11.71
C PHE A 477 23.87 -43.80 -11.78
N ALA A 478 23.42 -44.64 -10.83
CA ALA A 478 23.70 -46.08 -10.88
C ALA A 478 23.15 -46.73 -12.17
N LEU A 479 21.94 -46.35 -12.62
CA LEU A 479 21.40 -46.80 -13.91
C LEU A 479 22.26 -46.37 -15.11
N GLY A 480 22.79 -45.13 -15.08
CA GLY A 480 23.67 -44.65 -16.15
C GLY A 480 25.03 -45.34 -16.20
N GLN A 481 25.61 -45.63 -15.04
CA GLN A 481 26.82 -46.43 -14.95
C GLN A 481 26.57 -47.87 -15.41
N ALA A 482 25.42 -48.47 -15.04
CA ALA A 482 25.04 -49.80 -15.50
C ALA A 482 24.83 -49.86 -17.02
N LEU A 483 24.16 -48.87 -17.61
CA LEU A 483 24.03 -48.75 -19.07
C LEU A 483 25.40 -48.64 -19.73
N THR A 484 26.26 -47.75 -19.23
CA THR A 484 27.60 -47.54 -19.79
C THR A 484 28.40 -48.84 -19.76
N LYS A 485 28.36 -49.55 -18.62
CA LYS A 485 29.02 -50.86 -18.47
C LYS A 485 28.47 -51.89 -19.46
N SER A 486 27.15 -51.97 -19.60
CA SER A 486 26.50 -52.86 -20.59
C SER A 486 26.89 -52.55 -22.02
N LEU A 487 27.13 -51.29 -22.37
CA LEU A 487 27.53 -50.87 -23.71
C LEU A 487 28.99 -51.22 -24.01
N ILE A 488 29.90 -51.08 -23.04
CA ILE A 488 31.34 -51.28 -23.26
C ILE A 488 31.80 -52.72 -23.05
N ASP A 489 31.04 -53.55 -22.31
CA ASP A 489 31.51 -54.88 -21.94
C ASP A 489 31.60 -55.86 -23.12
N THR A 490 30.80 -55.66 -24.16
CA THR A 490 30.69 -56.57 -25.32
C THR A 490 31.33 -56.04 -26.59
N THR A 491 31.88 -54.82 -26.60
CA THR A 491 32.34 -54.14 -27.82
C THR A 491 33.86 -54.12 -27.94
N MET A 492 34.39 -54.41 -29.13
CA MET A 492 35.82 -54.26 -29.46
C MET A 492 36.14 -52.93 -30.19
N ASP A 493 35.15 -52.02 -30.24
CA ASP A 493 35.24 -50.73 -30.90
C ASP A 493 36.01 -49.70 -30.06
N ALA A 494 37.33 -49.58 -30.30
CA ALA A 494 38.18 -48.60 -29.65
C ALA A 494 37.73 -47.15 -29.94
N LEU A 495 37.24 -46.89 -31.15
CA LEU A 495 36.85 -45.56 -31.61
C LEU A 495 35.55 -45.11 -30.95
N GLY A 496 34.55 -45.98 -30.83
CA GLY A 496 33.29 -45.70 -30.13
C GLY A 496 33.49 -45.40 -28.65
N ILE A 497 34.39 -46.13 -27.98
CA ILE A 497 34.72 -45.86 -26.58
C ILE A 497 35.46 -44.54 -26.45
N LEU A 498 36.39 -44.22 -27.36
CA LEU A 498 37.08 -42.94 -27.37
C LEU A 498 36.10 -41.77 -27.58
N LEU A 499 35.11 -41.92 -28.47
CA LEU A 499 34.04 -40.94 -28.63
C LEU A 499 33.23 -40.77 -27.33
N CYS A 500 32.89 -41.87 -26.65
CA CYS A 500 32.22 -41.80 -25.33
C CYS A 500 33.07 -41.09 -24.27
N VAL A 501 34.40 -41.30 -24.25
CA VAL A 501 35.31 -40.55 -23.36
C VAL A 501 35.26 -39.06 -23.68
N ARG A 502 35.29 -38.68 -24.96
CA ARG A 502 35.20 -37.27 -25.38
C ARG A 502 33.84 -36.65 -25.05
N LEU A 503 32.75 -37.39 -25.22
CA LEU A 503 31.42 -36.96 -24.81
C LEU A 503 31.34 -36.76 -23.29
N ASN A 504 31.90 -37.67 -22.50
CA ASN A 504 31.95 -37.54 -21.04
C ASN A 504 32.78 -36.31 -20.59
N GLN A 505 33.87 -36.00 -21.29
CA GLN A 505 34.63 -34.76 -21.08
C GLN A 505 33.78 -33.51 -21.40
N HIS A 506 33.01 -33.55 -22.48
CA HIS A 506 32.10 -32.45 -22.83
C HIS A 506 31.03 -32.25 -21.75
N PHE A 507 30.43 -33.34 -21.25
CA PHE A 507 29.49 -33.28 -20.13
C PHE A 507 30.13 -32.74 -18.84
N ALA A 508 31.40 -33.09 -18.57
CA ALA A 508 32.16 -32.52 -17.45
C ALA A 508 32.27 -30.99 -17.55
N PHE A 509 32.68 -30.50 -18.73
CA PHE A 509 32.80 -29.07 -18.99
C PHE A 509 31.45 -28.34 -18.89
N GLU A 510 30.39 -28.95 -19.41
CA GLU A 510 29.04 -28.40 -19.30
C GLU A 510 28.56 -28.32 -17.85
N MET A 511 28.83 -29.35 -17.04
CA MET A 511 28.47 -29.36 -15.62
C MET A 511 29.22 -28.28 -14.83
N GLN A 512 30.50 -28.09 -15.13
CA GLN A 512 31.32 -27.01 -14.56
C GLN A 512 30.81 -25.63 -14.98
N ARG A 513 30.47 -25.44 -16.27
CA ARG A 513 29.89 -24.19 -16.78
C ARG A 513 28.56 -23.86 -16.10
N ARG A 514 27.74 -24.88 -15.82
CA ARG A 514 26.46 -24.76 -15.10
C ARG A 514 26.62 -24.69 -13.57
N LYS A 515 27.84 -24.84 -13.03
CA LYS A 515 28.19 -24.80 -11.60
C LYS A 515 27.46 -25.83 -10.73
N VAL A 516 27.42 -27.08 -11.19
CA VAL A 516 26.73 -28.18 -10.50
C VAL A 516 27.77 -29.20 -9.98
N PRO A 517 28.42 -28.94 -8.83
CA PRO A 517 29.49 -29.81 -8.30
C PRO A 517 28.97 -31.18 -7.86
N ALA A 518 27.69 -31.29 -7.50
CA ALA A 518 27.11 -32.51 -6.96
C ALA A 518 27.03 -33.67 -7.98
N ALA A 519 27.17 -33.40 -9.28
CA ALA A 519 27.16 -34.41 -10.33
C ALA A 519 28.58 -34.82 -10.80
N GLU A 520 29.64 -34.19 -10.30
CA GLU A 520 31.03 -34.50 -10.71
C GLU A 520 31.40 -35.96 -10.38
N GLY A 521 30.90 -36.50 -9.28
CA GLY A 521 31.11 -37.90 -8.90
C GLY A 521 30.61 -38.89 -9.96
N TYR A 522 29.48 -38.59 -10.60
CA TYR A 522 28.93 -39.42 -11.68
C TYR A 522 29.82 -39.41 -12.93
N ILE A 523 30.27 -38.21 -13.34
CA ILE A 523 31.14 -38.03 -14.51
C ILE A 523 32.48 -38.75 -14.31
N ASN A 524 33.07 -38.60 -13.11
CA ASN A 524 34.32 -39.27 -12.75
C ASN A 524 34.14 -40.79 -12.71
N GLY A 525 33.05 -41.28 -12.10
CA GLY A 525 32.74 -42.71 -12.09
C GLY A 525 32.57 -43.29 -13.50
N THR A 526 31.92 -42.56 -14.40
CA THR A 526 31.77 -42.95 -15.81
C THR A 526 33.13 -42.97 -16.52
N ASN A 527 34.01 -42.00 -16.23
CA ASN A 527 35.36 -41.97 -16.78
C ASN A 527 36.21 -43.18 -16.31
N MET A 528 36.07 -43.58 -15.05
CA MET A 528 36.73 -44.77 -14.49
C MET A 528 36.23 -46.09 -15.09
N LEU A 529 35.07 -46.11 -15.74
CA LEU A 529 34.59 -47.27 -16.50
C LEU A 529 35.15 -47.28 -17.93
N LEU A 530 35.16 -46.11 -18.58
CA LEU A 530 35.53 -45.99 -20.00
C LEU A 530 37.04 -46.14 -20.26
N TRP A 531 37.89 -45.48 -19.47
CA TRP A 531 39.34 -45.44 -19.72
C TRP A 531 40.03 -46.81 -19.62
N PRO A 532 39.82 -47.59 -18.53
CA PRO A 532 40.43 -48.92 -18.41
C PRO A 532 40.01 -49.86 -19.54
N ARG A 533 38.73 -49.77 -19.97
CA ARG A 533 38.23 -50.56 -21.10
C ARG A 533 38.84 -50.15 -22.43
N PHE A 534 38.97 -48.84 -22.68
CA PHE A 534 39.67 -48.35 -23.87
C PHE A 534 41.11 -48.87 -23.94
N GLN A 535 41.84 -48.84 -22.82
CA GLN A 535 43.20 -49.36 -22.76
C GLN A 535 43.26 -50.86 -23.07
N GLN A 536 42.39 -51.67 -22.45
CA GLN A 536 42.34 -53.11 -22.72
C GLN A 536 42.08 -53.44 -24.20
N ILE A 537 41.18 -52.68 -24.84
CA ILE A 537 40.84 -52.88 -26.25
C ILE A 537 42.00 -52.45 -27.14
N MET A 538 42.63 -51.31 -26.86
CA MET A 538 43.84 -50.87 -27.58
C MET A 538 45.00 -51.87 -27.44
N ASP A 539 45.25 -52.39 -26.25
CA ASP A 539 46.26 -53.42 -26.02
C ASP A 539 45.93 -54.69 -26.81
N THR A 540 44.64 -55.04 -26.92
CA THR A 540 44.19 -56.18 -27.74
C THR A 540 44.45 -55.93 -29.23
N HIS A 541 44.17 -54.73 -29.74
CA HIS A 541 44.47 -54.35 -31.13
C HIS A 541 45.97 -54.26 -31.44
N CYS A 542 46.81 -53.98 -30.44
CA CYS A 542 48.28 -53.92 -30.59
C CYS A 542 48.97 -55.29 -30.49
N ASN A 543 48.32 -56.29 -29.87
CA ASN A 543 48.87 -57.64 -29.67
C ASN A 543 48.44 -58.64 -30.77
N VAL A 544 47.57 -58.22 -31.68
CA VAL A 544 47.25 -58.89 -32.96
C VAL A 544 48.19 -58.33 -34.03
#